data_AF-A0A246T4T6-F1
#
_entry.id   AF-A0A246T4T6-F1
#
_cell.length_a   1.000
_cell.length_b   1.000
_cell.length_c   1.000
_cell.angle_alpha   90.00
_cell.angle_beta   90.00
_cell.angle_gamma   90.00
#
_symmetry.space_group_name_H-M   'P 1'
#
loop_
_entity.id
_entity.type
_entity.pdbx_description
1 polymer ?
#
loop_
_entity_poly.entity_id
_entity_poly.type
_entity_poly.pdbx_seq_one_letter_code
_entity_poly.pdbx_strand_id
1 'polypeptide(L)'
;MAGSTTMTIRVRPDVKEKLDRIAADTQRSKSFLAGEAVAAYVERELEIIEGIKRGMADAQAERVISHEQAVAEMRQVIEDAKRAKTQRG
;
A
#
# COMPACT_ATOMS: atom_id res chain seq x y z
N MET A 1 9.34 10.60 -21.77
CA MET A 1 8.67 9.29 -21.83
C MET A 1 9.30 8.42 -20.77
N ALA A 2 8.55 7.96 -19.77
CA ALA A 2 9.10 6.99 -18.83
C ALA A 2 9.37 5.69 -19.60
N GLY A 3 10.62 5.24 -19.62
CA GLY A 3 11.00 4.00 -20.31
C GLY A 3 10.40 2.79 -19.59
N SER A 4 9.99 1.78 -20.34
CA SER A 4 9.63 0.47 -19.80
C SER A 4 10.83 -0.48 -19.87
N THR A 5 11.05 -1.26 -18.82
CA THR A 5 12.03 -2.36 -18.82
C THR A 5 11.31 -3.69 -18.89
N THR A 6 11.79 -4.59 -19.76
CA THR A 6 11.23 -5.94 -19.89
C THR A 6 11.74 -6.83 -18.76
N MET A 7 10.81 -7.54 -18.12
CA MET A 7 11.10 -8.57 -17.12
C MET A 7 10.43 -9.87 -17.54
N THR A 8 11.20 -10.96 -17.60
CA THR A 8 10.67 -12.30 -17.87
C THR A 8 10.33 -12.98 -16.55
N ILE A 9 9.04 -13.26 -16.33
CA ILE A 9 8.54 -13.94 -15.13
C ILE A 9 7.91 -15.28 -15.48
N ARG A 10 7.99 -16.23 -14.53
CA ARG A 10 7.21 -17.47 -14.60
C ARG A 10 5.89 -17.26 -13.87
N VAL A 11 4.80 -17.60 -14.53
CA VAL A 11 3.46 -17.62 -13.94
C VAL A 11 2.86 -19.01 -14.07
N ARG A 12 2.02 -19.40 -13.13
CA ARG A 12 1.29 -20.67 -13.23
C ARG A 12 0.31 -20.62 -14.42
N PRO A 13 0.01 -21.76 -15.07
CA PRO A 13 -0.93 -21.81 -16.19
C PRO A 13 -2.31 -21.22 -15.85
N ASP A 14 -2.84 -21.50 -14.65
CA ASP A 14 -4.14 -21.01 -14.19
C ASP A 14 -4.19 -19.48 -14.09
N VAL A 15 -3.08 -18.85 -13.68
CA VAL A 15 -2.94 -17.39 -13.60
C VAL A 15 -2.90 -16.78 -14.99
N LYS A 16 -2.19 -17.42 -15.92
CA LYS A 16 -2.12 -16.97 -17.32
C LYS A 16 -3.51 -16.97 -17.95
N GLU A 17 -4.30 -18.03 -17.78
CA GLU A 17 -5.66 -18.13 -18.32
C GLU A 17 -6.60 -17.06 -17.76
N LYS A 18 -6.53 -16.81 -16.45
CA LYS A 18 -7.29 -15.72 -15.81
C LYS A 18 -6.88 -14.35 -16.37
N LEU A 19 -5.59 -14.13 -16.57
CA LEU A 19 -5.07 -12.88 -17.16
C LEU A 19 -5.50 -12.72 -18.62
N ASP A 20 -5.52 -13.81 -19.40
CA ASP A 20 -6.03 -13.81 -20.79
C ASP A 20 -7.51 -13.38 -20.82
N ARG A 21 -8.34 -13.86 -19.89
CA ARG A 21 -9.75 -13.46 -19.78
C ARG A 21 -9.91 -11.98 -19.44
N ILE A 22 -9.20 -11.49 -18.42
CA ILE A 22 -9.26 -10.07 -18.03
C ILE A 22 -8.81 -9.18 -19.19
N ALA A 23 -7.75 -9.56 -19.90
CA ALA A 23 -7.25 -8.83 -21.07
C ALA A 23 -8.32 -8.70 -22.17
N ALA A 24 -9.03 -9.79 -22.47
CA ALA A 24 -10.12 -9.80 -23.44
C ALA A 24 -11.30 -8.91 -23.00
N ASP A 25 -11.75 -9.06 -21.75
CA ASP A 25 -12.92 -8.34 -21.21
C ASP A 25 -12.65 -6.82 -21.07
N THR A 26 -11.41 -6.43 -20.78
CA THR A 26 -11.02 -5.02 -20.55
C THR A 26 -10.38 -4.33 -21.77
N GLN A 27 -10.15 -5.06 -22.86
CA GLN A 27 -9.42 -4.56 -24.04
C GLN A 27 -8.05 -3.97 -23.65
N ARG A 28 -7.30 -4.69 -22.81
CA ARG A 28 -5.94 -4.33 -22.37
C ARG A 28 -4.96 -5.46 -22.67
N SER A 29 -3.71 -5.10 -22.93
CA SER A 29 -2.67 -6.11 -23.16
C SER A 29 -2.28 -6.80 -21.85
N LYS A 30 -1.85 -8.06 -21.95
CA LYS A 30 -1.37 -8.82 -20.77
C LYS A 30 -0.15 -8.20 -20.15
N SER A 31 0.76 -7.67 -20.95
CA SER A 31 1.95 -6.97 -20.47
C SER A 31 1.58 -5.71 -19.70
N PHE A 32 0.56 -4.97 -20.15
CA PHE A 32 0.03 -3.83 -19.41
C PHE A 32 -0.54 -4.26 -18.07
N LEU A 33 -1.47 -5.22 -18.05
CA LEU A 33 -2.10 -5.71 -16.82
C LEU A 33 -1.09 -6.33 -15.83
N ALA A 34 -0.10 -7.06 -16.33
CA ALA A 34 0.98 -7.61 -15.50
C ALA A 34 1.87 -6.50 -14.93
N GLY A 35 2.18 -5.47 -15.73
CA GLY A 35 2.92 -4.29 -15.27
C GLY A 35 2.19 -3.57 -14.14
N GLU A 36 0.89 -3.29 -14.32
CA GLU A 36 0.05 -2.65 -13.30
C GLU A 36 -0.02 -3.49 -12.02
N ALA A 37 -0.22 -4.81 -12.15
CA ALA A 37 -0.29 -5.70 -10.99
C ALA A 37 1.03 -5.75 -10.22
N VAL A 38 2.17 -5.78 -10.92
CA VAL A 38 3.49 -5.74 -10.28
C VAL A 38 3.75 -4.38 -9.63
N ALA A 39 3.40 -3.28 -10.30
CA ALA A 39 3.57 -1.94 -9.76
C ALA A 39 2.77 -1.75 -8.46
N ALA A 40 1.47 -2.10 -8.48
CA ALA A 40 0.62 -2.00 -7.30
C ALA A 40 1.10 -2.88 -6.13
N TYR A 41 1.63 -4.08 -6.43
CA TYR A 41 2.23 -4.92 -5.41
C TYR A 41 3.47 -4.26 -4.80
N VAL A 42 4.42 -3.83 -5.64
CA VAL A 42 5.69 -3.25 -5.19
C VAL A 42 5.48 -1.98 -4.38
N GLU A 43 4.61 -1.08 -4.84
CA GLU A 43 4.30 0.17 -4.13
C GLU A 43 3.77 -0.11 -2.71
N ARG A 44 2.76 -1.00 -2.62
CA ARG A 44 2.18 -1.40 -1.32
C ARG A 44 3.19 -2.08 -0.41
N GLU A 45 3.97 -3.03 -0.93
CA GLU A 45 4.96 -3.75 -0.11
C GLU A 45 6.08 -2.84 0.36
N LEU A 46 6.55 -1.91 -0.48
CA LEU A 46 7.60 -0.97 -0.08
C LEU A 46 7.11 -0.03 1.02
N GLU A 47 5.90 0.51 0.93
CA GLU A 47 5.33 1.35 1.98
C GLU A 47 5.31 0.62 3.33
N ILE A 48 4.87 -0.65 3.34
CA ILE A 48 4.83 -1.49 4.54
C ILE A 48 6.25 -1.75 5.08
N ILE A 49 7.16 -2.20 4.22
CA ILE A 49 8.53 -2.54 4.61
C ILE A 49 9.24 -1.31 5.18
N GLU A 50 9.11 -0.16 4.53
CA GLU A 50 9.72 1.09 4.98
C GLU A 50 9.09 1.59 6.29
N GLY A 51 7.76 1.50 6.43
CA GLY A 51 7.07 1.81 7.68
C GLY A 51 7.59 0.99 8.85
N ILE A 52 7.73 -0.33 8.65
CA ILE A 52 8.29 -1.23 9.67
C ILE A 52 9.74 -0.87 10.00
N LYS A 53 10.58 -0.65 8.98
CA LYS A 53 11.99 -0.27 9.19
C LYS A 53 12.13 1.04 9.96
N ARG A 54 11.30 2.05 9.65
CA ARG A 54 11.27 3.31 10.40
C ARG A 54 10.87 3.07 11.86
N GLY A 55 9.79 2.33 12.10
CA GLY A 55 9.33 2.02 13.46
C GLY A 55 10.39 1.27 14.29
N MET A 56 11.11 0.31 13.68
CA MET A 56 12.22 -0.36 14.35
C MET A 56 13.37 0.60 14.69
N ALA A 57 13.72 1.51 13.77
CA ALA A 57 14.76 2.50 14.01
C ALA A 57 14.37 3.52 15.10
N ASP A 58 13.09 3.90 15.17
CA ASP A 58 12.57 4.77 16.22
C ASP A 58 12.59 4.08 17.59
N ALA A 59 12.17 2.81 17.65
CA ALA A 59 12.26 2.01 18.87
C ALA A 59 13.72 1.85 19.35
N GLN A 60 14.65 1.57 18.44
CA GLN A 60 16.07 1.42 18.79
C GLN A 60 16.71 2.72 19.26
N ALA A 61 16.23 3.87 18.75
CA ALA A 61 16.70 5.19 19.14
C ALA A 61 15.88 5.82 20.28
N GLU A 62 15.07 5.01 20.98
CA GLU A 62 14.23 5.44 22.10
C GLU A 62 13.25 6.59 21.76
N ARG A 63 12.90 6.76 20.47
CA ARG A 63 11.91 7.72 19.98
C ARG A 63 10.49 7.14 20.03
N VAL A 64 10.14 6.58 21.19
CA VAL A 64 8.83 5.96 21.44
C VAL A 64 8.18 6.58 22.68
N ILE A 65 6.86 6.52 22.74
CA ILE A 65 6.07 6.98 23.89
C ILE A 65 5.49 5.81 24.67
N SER A 66 5.05 6.06 25.90
CA SER A 66 4.38 5.04 26.70
C SER A 66 3.03 4.65 26.08
N HIS A 67 2.56 3.43 26.38
CA HIS A 67 1.25 2.98 25.93
C HIS A 67 0.12 3.91 26.39
N GLU A 68 0.18 4.40 27.62
CA GLU A 68 -0.81 5.32 28.18
C GLU A 68 -0.87 6.64 27.41
N GLN A 69 0.29 7.21 27.08
CA GLN A 69 0.38 8.42 26.30
C GLN A 69 -0.17 8.21 24.88
N ALA A 70 0.20 7.12 24.21
CA ALA A 70 -0.29 6.80 22.88
C ALA A 70 -1.83 6.69 22.83
N VAL A 71 -2.43 6.01 23.81
CA VAL A 71 -3.89 5.88 23.90
C VAL A 71 -4.57 7.22 24.16
N ALA A 72 -3.98 8.07 25.00
CA ALA A 72 -4.50 9.41 25.27
C ALA A 72 -4.50 10.27 24.00
N GLU A 73 -3.38 10.30 23.26
CA GLU A 73 -3.26 11.06 22.01
C GLU A 73 -4.24 10.58 20.94
N MET A 74 -4.40 9.25 20.75
CA MET A 74 -5.37 8.70 19.80
C MET A 74 -6.82 9.10 20.13
N ARG A 75 -7.19 9.07 21.40
CA ARG A 75 -8.54 9.50 21.83
C ARG A 75 -8.76 10.98 21.56
N GLN A 76 -7.75 11.80 21.80
CA GLN A 76 -7.82 13.24 21.55
C GLN A 76 -8.07 13.54 20.08
N VAL A 77 -7.34 12.90 19.16
CA VAL A 77 -7.54 13.04 17.71
C VAL A 77 -8.96 12.67 17.30
N ILE A 78 -9.53 11.60 17.87
CA ILE A 78 -10.91 11.18 17.60
C ILE A 78 -11.92 12.24 18.06
N GLU A 79 -11.75 12.78 19.27
CA GLU A 79 -12.66 13.79 19.81
C GLU A 79 -12.59 15.11 19.01
N ASP A 80 -11.39 15.51 18.59
CA ASP A 80 -11.21 16.71 17.76
C ASP A 80 -11.87 16.53 16.38
N ALA A 81 -11.76 15.35 15.77
CA ALA A 81 -12.46 15.03 14.54
C ALA A 81 -13.99 15.08 14.70
N LYS A 82 -14.54 14.60 15.82
CA LYS A 82 -15.99 14.68 16.12
C LYS A 82 -16.45 16.13 16.30
N ARG A 83 -15.70 16.95 17.02
CA ARG A 83 -16.00 18.37 17.23
C ARG A 83 -16.01 19.13 15.91
N ALA A 84 -14.99 18.92 15.07
CA ALA A 84 -14.91 19.54 13.75
C ALA A 84 -16.07 19.15 12.83
N LYS A 85 -16.53 17.90 12.89
CA LYS A 85 -17.72 17.45 12.14
C LYS A 85 -19.00 18.12 12.63
N THR A 86 -19.15 18.29 13.94
CA THR A 86 -20.33 18.92 14.56
C THR A 86 -20.42 20.42 14.24
N GLN A 87 -19.29 21.10 14.09
CA GLN A 87 -19.24 22.52 13.73
C GLN A 87 -19.46 22.80 12.22
N ARG A 88 -19.35 21.78 11.37
CA ARG A 88 -19.54 21.87 9.92
C ARG A 88 -20.95 21.53 9.43
N GLY A 89 -21.79 20.94 10.29
CA GLY A 89 -23.20 20.64 10.02
C GLY A 89 -24.10 21.67 10.66
#